data_AF-A0A800F2B3-F1
#
_entry.id   AF-A0A800F2B3-F1
#
_cell.length_a   1.000
_cell.length_b   1.000
_cell.length_c   1.000
_cell.angle_alpha   90.00
_cell.angle_beta   90.00
_cell.angle_gamma   90.00
#
_symmetry.space_group_name_H-M   'P 1'
#
loop_
_entity.id
_entity.type
_entity.pdbx_description
1 polymer ?
#
loop_
_entity_poly.entity_id
_entity_poly.type
_entity_poly.pdbx_seq_one_letter_code
_entity_poly.pdbx_strand_id
1 'polypeptide(L)' 'EAWRDMRMTSFSDMLLVRLKRIKQIESNAGKTSVSEGIEANYQDMINYAIFALIKINEKNEAIS' A
#
# COMPACT_ATOMS: atom_id res chain seq x y z
N GLU A 1 -4.25 -16.39 2.58
CA GLU A 1 -3.21 -15.34 2.66
C GLU A 1 -3.68 -14.27 3.65
N ALA A 2 -2.80 -13.74 4.51
CA ALA A 2 -3.18 -12.89 5.65
C ALA A 2 -3.95 -11.61 5.25
N TRP A 3 -3.75 -11.08 4.04
CA TRP A 3 -4.44 -9.88 3.57
C TRP A 3 -5.93 -10.08 3.30
N ARG A 4 -6.38 -11.32 3.08
CA ARG A 4 -7.80 -11.61 2.81
C ARG A 4 -8.68 -11.34 4.03
N ASP A 5 -8.13 -11.50 5.23
CA ASP A 5 -8.84 -11.27 6.49
C ASP A 5 -8.77 -9.80 6.96
N MET A 6 -8.01 -8.96 6.26
CA MET A 6 -7.85 -7.55 6.62
C MET A 6 -9.11 -6.74 6.28
N ARG A 7 -9.35 -5.66 7.04
CA ARG A 7 -10.41 -4.68 6.76
C ARG A 7 -10.02 -3.83 5.55
N MET A 8 -11.03 -3.37 4.79
CA MET A 8 -10.79 -2.47 3.65
C MET A 8 -10.02 -1.21 4.05
N THR A 9 -10.30 -0.65 5.22
CA THR A 9 -9.59 0.54 5.74
C THR A 9 -8.10 0.30 5.97
N SER A 10 -7.69 -0.94 6.26
CA SER A 10 -6.28 -1.27 6.47
C SER A 10 -5.45 -1.08 5.20
N PHE A 11 -6.01 -1.30 4.01
CA PHE A 11 -5.31 -1.00 2.75
C PHE A 11 -5.07 0.51 2.60
N SER A 12 -6.06 1.34 2.94
CA SER A 12 -5.89 2.80 2.94
C SER A 12 -4.81 3.24 3.93
N ASP A 13 -4.77 2.66 5.13
CA ASP A 13 -3.74 2.97 6.13
C ASP A 13 -2.34 2.61 5.63
N MET A 14 -2.18 1.41 5.04
CA MET A 14 -0.90 0.97 4.47
C MET A 14 -0.42 1.88 3.33
N LEU A 15 -1.33 2.27 2.43
CA LEU A 15 -1.03 3.21 1.34
C LEU A 15 -0.62 4.59 1.87
N LEU A 16 -1.31 5.10 2.90
CA LEU A 16 -0.98 6.38 3.52
C LEU A 16 0.39 6.36 4.20
N VAL A 17 0.76 5.26 4.86
CA VAL A 17 2.09 5.10 5.47
C VAL A 17 3.19 5.11 4.40
N ARG A 18 3.02 4.38 3.29
CA ARG A 18 3.99 4.37 2.18
C ARG A 18 4.11 5.73 1.50
N LEU A 19 3.00 6.42 1.27
CA LEU A 19 3.02 7.77 0.71
C LEU A 19 3.75 8.76 1.62
N LYS A 20 3.49 8.72 2.95
CA LYS A 20 4.21 9.55 3.92
C LYS A 20 5.71 9.25 3.90
N ARG A 21 6.10 7.98 3.75
CA ARG A 21 7.49 7.58 3.66
C ARG A 21 8.18 8.17 2.42
N ILE A 22 7.56 8.06 1.24
CA ILE A 22 8.12 8.62 0.01
C ILE A 22 8.32 10.14 0.15
N LYS A 23 7.32 10.88 0.64
CA LYS A 23 7.44 12.32 0.88
C LYS A 23 8.59 12.68 1.83
N GLN A 24 8.82 11.86 2.85
CA GLN A 24 9.94 12.05 3.77
C GLN A 24 11.29 11.85 3.06
N ILE A 25 11.42 10.81 2.22
CA ILE A 25 12.65 10.54 1.47
C ILE A 25 12.94 11.68 0.49
N GLU A 26 11.92 12.16 -0.23
CA GLU A 26 12.02 13.31 -1.13
C GLU A 26 12.45 14.58 -0.38
N SER A 27 11.83 14.85 0.79
CA SER A 27 12.17 16.00 1.64
C SER A 27 13.61 15.94 2.16
N ASN A 28 14.17 14.74 2.32
CA ASN A 28 15.55 14.52 2.72
C ASN A 28 16.54 14.53 1.52
N ALA A 29 16.10 14.98 0.34
CA ALA A 29 16.87 14.96 -0.91
C ALA A 29 17.43 13.56 -1.25
N GLY A 30 16.63 12.52 -0.98
CA GLY A 30 17.03 11.13 -1.21
C GLY A 30 18.02 10.56 -0.20
N LYS A 31 18.50 11.35 0.77
CA LYS A 31 19.39 10.84 1.83
C LYS A 31 18.60 9.97 2.80
N THR A 32 18.92 8.69 2.82
CA THR A 32 18.36 7.73 3.77
C THR A 32 19.49 6.93 4.39
N SER A 33 19.54 6.87 5.72
CA SER A 33 20.65 6.22 6.44
C SER A 33 20.57 4.69 6.36
N VAL A 34 19.35 4.12 6.33
CA VAL A 34 19.04 2.68 6.24
C VAL A 34 17.60 2.52 5.74
N SER A 35 17.31 2.81 4.47
CA SER A 35 15.94 2.67 3.93
C SER A 35 15.90 1.72 2.76
N GLU A 36 14.83 0.92 2.70
CA GLU A 36 14.32 0.37 1.45
C GLU A 36 14.17 1.48 0.41
N GLY A 37 14.54 1.20 -0.84
CA GLY A 37 14.50 2.18 -1.93
C GLY A 37 13.09 2.69 -2.21
N ILE A 38 13.01 3.84 -2.89
CA ILE A 38 11.73 4.44 -3.31
C ILE A 38 10.93 3.46 -4.20
N GLU A 39 11.62 2.71 -5.07
CA GLU A 39 11.00 1.73 -5.97
C GLU A 39 10.25 0.62 -5.22
N ALA A 40 10.85 0.05 -4.17
CA ALA A 40 10.20 -0.96 -3.34
C ALA A 40 8.93 -0.40 -2.66
N ASN A 41 8.97 0.85 -2.21
CA ASN A 41 7.80 1.51 -1.62
C ASN A 41 6.67 1.70 -2.65
N TYR A 42 6.98 1.99 -3.91
CA TYR A 42 5.98 2.05 -4.97
C TYR A 42 5.39 0.67 -5.29
N GLN A 43 6.24 -0.36 -5.36
CA GLN A 43 5.78 -1.74 -5.59
C GLN A 43 4.80 -2.19 -4.50
N ASP A 44 5.12 -1.91 -3.23
CA ASP A 44 4.22 -2.15 -2.10
C ASP A 44 2.87 -1.45 -2.27
N MET A 45 2.88 -0.16 -2.65
CA MET A 45 1.65 0.60 -2.87
C MET A 45 0.78 -0.02 -3.96
N ILE A 46 1.40 -0.43 -5.07
CA ILE A 46 0.69 -1.10 -6.17
C ILE A 46 0.09 -2.42 -5.69
N ASN A 47 0.85 -3.23 -4.96
CA ASN A 47 0.37 -4.51 -4.43
C ASN A 47 -0.83 -4.32 -3.48
N TYR A 48 -0.77 -3.37 -2.55
CA TYR A 48 -1.89 -3.09 -1.65
C TYR A 48 -3.12 -2.56 -2.39
N ALA A 49 -2.93 -1.75 -3.44
CA ALA A 49 -4.03 -1.29 -4.28
C ALA A 49 -4.68 -2.46 -5.04
N ILE A 50 -3.88 -3.37 -5.60
CA ILE A 50 -4.38 -4.57 -6.28
C ILE A 50 -5.17 -5.46 -5.32
N PHE A 51 -4.65 -5.73 -4.11
CA PHE A 51 -5.37 -6.52 -3.11
C PHE A 51 -6.69 -5.88 -2.69
N ALA A 52 -6.73 -4.55 -2.52
CA ALA A 52 -7.96 -3.83 -2.25
C ALA A 52 -8.98 -3.96 -3.39
N LEU A 53 -8.53 -3.87 -4.65
CA LEU A 53 -9.38 -4.04 -5.83
C LEU A 53 -9.93 -5.45 -5.94
N ILE A 54 -9.10 -6.48 -5.73
CA ILE A 54 -9.55 -7.88 -5.70
C ILE A 54 -10.65 -8.05 -4.64
N LYS A 55 -10.43 -7.53 -3.42
CA LYS A 55 -11.41 -7.65 -2.34
C LYS A 55 -12.72 -6.91 -2.62
N ILE A 56 -12.66 -5.77 -3.30
CA ILE A 56 -13.86 -5.05 -3.76
C ILE A 56 -14.62 -5.89 -4.80
N ASN A 57 -13.90 -6.48 -5.77
CA ASN A 57 -14.50 -7.30 -6.80
C ASN A 57 -15.19 -8.55 -6.20
N GLU A 58 -14.51 -9.28 -5.32
CA GLU A 58 -15.07 -10.44 -4.60
C GLU A 58 -16.33 -10.07 -3.80
N LYS A 59 -16.34 -8.88 -3.17
CA LYS A 59 -17.52 -8.38 -2.46
C LYS A 59 -18.68 -8.08 -3.43
N ASN A 60 -18.40 -7.50 -4.60
CA ASN A 60 -19.42 -7.18 -5.58
C ASN A 60 -20.07 -8.44 -6.16
N GLU A 61 -19.25 -9.46 -6.47
CA GLU A 61 -19.73 -10.78 -6.95
C GLU A 61 -20.57 -11.51 -5.90
N ALA A 62 -20.26 -11.35 -4.61
CA ALA A 62 -21.05 -11.95 -3.53
C ALA A 62 -22.42 -11.30 -3.31
N ILE A 63 -22.66 -10.10 -3.86
CA ILE A 63 -23.89 -9.32 -3.68
C ILE A 63 -24.80 -9.41 -4.92
N SER A 64 -24.25 -9.79 -6.09
CA SER A 64 -24.98 -10.04 -7.34
C SER A 64 -25.61 -11.43 -7.39
#